data_AF-A0A0K2GA88-F1
#
_entry.id   AF-A0A0K2GA88-F1
#
_cell.length_a   1.000
_cell.length_b   1.000
_cell.length_c   1.000
_cell.angle_alpha   90.00
_cell.angle_beta   90.00
_cell.angle_gamma   90.00
#
_symmetry.space_group_name_H-M   'P 1'
#
loop_
_entity.id
_entity.type
_entity.pdbx_description
1 polymer ?
#
loop_
_entity_poly.entity_id
_entity_poly.type
_entity_poly.pdbx_seq_one_letter_code
_entity_poly.pdbx_strand_id
1 'polypeptide(L)'
;MKSASPPAASGKATAILVSLVGLMLVWGIVWANLPSQYELLSGQPKEAASAAPPPAVELDLSIPGVPPPSVRTGRPNPERLSEPGRGREFAGTGNAHARQIAEVKCEAEVQQACPESLGGEERRRCVAQRMKQFPPFCQQIVRQRVVRWKAAEGYKAACADDLKRLCPTVEPGEGPLLQCLQEHAQDISESCYQSLPKGRLLLRR
;
A
#
# COMPACT_ATOMS: atom_id res chain seq x y z
N MET A 1 -17.63 30.00 66.28
CA MET A 1 -18.08 28.61 66.03
C MET A 1 -18.87 28.64 64.73
N LYS A 2 -18.30 28.17 63.61
CA LYS A 2 -18.93 28.23 62.28
C LYS A 2 -18.96 26.82 61.72
N SER A 3 -20.11 26.17 61.86
CA SER A 3 -20.35 24.79 61.44
C SER A 3 -20.39 24.73 59.91
N ALA A 4 -19.48 23.97 59.30
CA ALA A 4 -19.48 23.69 57.87
C ALA A 4 -20.25 22.37 57.62
N SER A 5 -21.28 22.42 56.78
CA SER A 5 -21.97 21.23 56.26
C SER A 5 -21.10 20.48 55.24
N PRO A 6 -21.13 19.14 55.17
CA PRO A 6 -20.42 18.38 54.14
C PRO A 6 -21.20 18.36 52.80
N PRO A 7 -20.51 18.36 51.63
CA PRO A 7 -21.16 18.36 50.33
C PRO A 7 -21.60 16.95 49.88
N ALA A 8 -22.70 16.89 49.13
CA ALA A 8 -23.25 15.71 48.50
C ALA A 8 -22.24 15.03 47.55
N ALA A 9 -21.63 13.93 48.01
CA ALA A 9 -20.63 13.16 47.26
C ALA A 9 -21.10 11.74 46.85
N SER A 10 -22.40 11.45 46.97
CA SER A 10 -22.94 10.09 46.79
C SER A 10 -23.10 9.67 45.31
N GLY A 11 -23.46 10.58 44.40
CA GLY A 11 -23.72 10.23 42.99
C GLY A 11 -22.49 10.10 42.09
N LYS A 12 -21.37 10.78 42.43
CA LYS A 12 -20.13 10.70 41.65
C LYS A 12 -19.38 9.40 41.92
N ALA A 13 -19.40 8.92 43.17
CA ALA A 13 -18.76 7.67 43.56
C ALA A 13 -19.39 6.45 42.88
N THR A 14 -20.72 6.43 42.76
CA THR A 14 -21.44 5.33 42.09
C THR A 14 -21.20 5.33 40.58
N ALA A 15 -21.17 6.49 39.92
CA ALA A 15 -20.87 6.62 38.50
C ALA A 15 -19.44 6.16 38.15
N ILE A 16 -18.47 6.48 39.01
CA ILE A 16 -17.08 6.01 38.86
C ILE A 16 -17.03 4.49 39.03
N LEU A 17 -17.69 3.93 40.05
CA LEU A 17 -17.71 2.49 40.28
C LEU A 17 -18.30 1.72 39.11
N VAL A 18 -19.43 2.18 38.55
CA VAL A 18 -20.08 1.55 37.38
C VAL A 18 -19.16 1.60 36.16
N SER A 19 -18.46 2.72 35.95
CA SER A 19 -17.52 2.86 34.83
C SER A 19 -16.32 1.93 34.97
N LEU A 20 -15.76 1.78 36.17
CA LEU A 20 -14.65 0.86 36.44
C LEU A 20 -15.07 -0.60 36.27
N VAL A 21 -16.26 -0.97 36.74
CA VAL A 21 -16.82 -2.32 36.55
C VAL A 21 -17.05 -2.60 35.06
N GLY A 22 -17.58 -1.63 34.31
CA GLY A 22 -17.75 -1.75 32.86
C GLY A 22 -16.43 -1.92 32.12
N LEU A 23 -15.41 -1.13 32.48
CA LEU A 23 -14.07 -1.24 31.88
C LEU A 23 -13.42 -2.59 32.19
N MET A 24 -13.56 -3.11 33.41
CA MET A 24 -13.06 -4.43 33.80
C MET A 24 -13.79 -5.58 33.07
N LEU A 25 -15.10 -5.48 32.90
CA LEU A 25 -15.88 -6.46 32.12
C LEU A 25 -15.46 -6.47 30.65
N VAL A 26 -15.32 -5.30 30.04
CA VAL A 26 -14.86 -5.19 28.64
C VAL A 26 -13.42 -5.73 28.51
N TRP A 27 -12.51 -5.37 29.41
CA TRP A 27 -11.15 -5.92 29.41
C TRP A 27 -11.12 -7.43 29.63
N GLY A 28 -11.97 -7.97 30.50
CA GLY A 28 -12.10 -9.41 30.72
C GLY A 28 -12.63 -10.14 29.47
N ILE A 29 -13.61 -9.57 28.78
CA ILE A 29 -14.13 -10.12 27.52
C ILE A 29 -13.05 -10.04 26.42
N VAL A 30 -12.33 -8.93 26.32
CA VAL A 30 -11.19 -8.81 25.40
C VAL A 30 -10.15 -9.87 25.72
N TRP A 31 -9.79 -10.11 26.98
CA TRP A 31 -8.86 -11.19 27.35
C TRP A 31 -9.40 -12.59 27.07
N ALA A 32 -10.72 -12.81 27.22
CA ALA A 32 -11.34 -14.11 27.02
C ALA A 32 -11.60 -14.44 25.53
N ASN A 33 -11.75 -13.41 24.68
CA ASN A 33 -12.10 -13.55 23.26
C ASN A 33 -10.95 -13.20 22.31
N LEU A 34 -9.87 -12.56 22.81
CA LEU A 34 -8.65 -12.35 22.04
C LEU A 34 -7.84 -13.64 22.07
N PRO A 35 -7.49 -14.22 20.90
CA PRO A 35 -6.71 -15.44 20.83
C PRO A 35 -5.41 -15.23 21.58
N SER A 36 -5.24 -16.10 22.55
CA SER A 36 -4.09 -16.20 23.40
C SER A 36 -2.77 -16.17 22.65
N GLN A 37 -2.00 -15.10 22.87
CA GLN A 37 -0.60 -14.94 22.43
C GLN A 37 0.34 -16.06 22.95
N TYR A 38 -0.15 -17.02 23.76
CA TYR A 38 0.62 -18.15 24.26
C TYR A 38 0.78 -19.32 23.27
N GLU A 39 -0.04 -19.41 22.21
CA GLU A 39 0.12 -20.43 21.15
C GLU A 39 1.24 -20.08 20.15
N LEU A 40 1.74 -18.84 20.15
CA LEU A 40 2.86 -18.43 19.30
C LEU A 40 4.24 -18.72 19.92
N LEU A 41 4.31 -19.07 21.21
CA LEU A 41 5.57 -19.33 21.92
C LEU A 41 5.77 -20.78 22.36
N SER A 42 4.78 -21.67 22.22
CA SER A 42 4.91 -23.05 22.69
C SER A 42 5.20 -24.08 21.58
N GLY A 43 5.46 -23.64 20.36
CA GLY A 43 5.93 -24.48 19.26
C GLY A 43 7.40 -24.90 19.40
N GLN A 44 7.76 -25.57 20.49
CA GLN A 44 8.93 -26.45 20.53
C GLN A 44 8.42 -27.88 20.31
N PRO A 45 8.99 -28.65 19.35
CA PRO A 45 8.47 -29.95 18.99
C PRO A 45 8.81 -30.94 20.12
N LYS A 46 7.79 -31.32 20.89
CA LYS A 46 7.84 -32.59 21.61
C LYS A 46 7.28 -33.67 20.71
N GLU A 47 8.22 -34.49 20.26
CA GLU A 47 8.07 -35.83 19.70
C GLU A 47 6.82 -36.58 20.21
N ALA A 48 5.89 -36.87 19.30
CA ALA A 48 4.84 -37.86 19.51
C ALA A 48 4.46 -38.49 18.15
N ALA A 49 5.13 -39.60 17.86
CA ALA A 49 4.60 -40.82 17.27
C ALA A 49 3.61 -40.74 16.08
N SER A 50 4.13 -41.15 14.91
CA SER A 50 3.59 -42.20 14.04
C SER A 50 2.06 -42.35 13.92
N ALA A 51 1.47 -41.74 12.90
CA ALA A 51 0.35 -42.33 12.15
C ALA A 51 0.28 -41.69 10.75
N ALA A 52 0.12 -42.52 9.72
CA ALA A 52 0.07 -42.12 8.31
C ALA A 52 -1.10 -41.17 8.01
N PRO A 53 -0.95 -40.17 7.12
CA PRO A 53 -2.04 -39.27 6.75
C PRO A 53 -2.99 -39.93 5.71
N PRO A 54 -4.33 -39.82 5.87
CA PRO A 54 -5.26 -40.00 4.76
C PRO A 54 -5.15 -38.84 3.75
N PRO A 55 -5.53 -39.04 2.47
CA PRO A 55 -5.30 -38.05 1.43
C PRO A 55 -6.15 -36.80 1.61
N ALA A 56 -5.50 -35.63 1.57
CA ALA A 56 -6.14 -34.33 1.55
C ALA A 56 -6.83 -34.10 0.19
N VAL A 57 -8.09 -33.71 0.23
CA VAL A 57 -8.83 -33.19 -0.93
C VAL A 57 -8.31 -31.79 -1.21
N GLU A 58 -7.51 -31.62 -2.25
CA GLU A 58 -7.13 -30.31 -2.77
C GLU A 58 -8.33 -29.68 -3.50
N LEU A 59 -8.80 -28.52 -3.02
CA LEU A 59 -9.59 -27.63 -3.86
C LEU A 59 -8.61 -26.83 -4.74
N ASP A 60 -8.49 -27.26 -6.00
CA ASP A 60 -7.74 -26.58 -7.04
C ASP A 60 -8.49 -25.30 -7.47
N LEU A 61 -8.00 -24.15 -7.01
CA LEU A 61 -8.40 -22.82 -7.50
C LEU A 61 -7.39 -22.32 -8.54
N SER A 62 -7.03 -23.16 -9.52
CA SER A 62 -6.30 -22.69 -10.69
C SER A 62 -7.22 -21.85 -11.56
N ILE A 63 -6.99 -20.54 -11.57
CA ILE A 63 -7.60 -19.62 -12.54
C ILE A 63 -6.97 -19.92 -13.91
N PRO A 64 -7.73 -20.33 -14.94
CA PRO A 64 -7.18 -20.60 -16.26
C PRO A 64 -6.62 -19.32 -16.90
N GLY A 65 -5.37 -19.35 -17.37
CA GLY A 65 -4.78 -18.31 -18.22
C GLY A 65 -3.58 -17.57 -17.66
N VAL A 66 -3.12 -17.87 -16.44
CA VAL A 66 -1.87 -17.32 -15.91
C VAL A 66 -0.75 -18.35 -16.09
N PRO A 67 0.29 -18.08 -16.91
CA PRO A 67 1.43 -18.99 -16.98
C PRO A 67 2.16 -19.01 -15.63
N PRO A 68 2.42 -20.18 -15.03
CA PRO A 68 3.14 -20.27 -13.77
C PRO A 68 4.59 -19.78 -13.96
N PRO A 69 5.19 -19.11 -12.95
CA PRO A 69 6.60 -18.76 -13.02
C PRO A 69 7.42 -20.04 -13.10
N SER A 70 8.27 -20.16 -14.12
CA SER A 70 9.12 -21.33 -14.36
C SER A 70 10.01 -21.61 -13.15
N VAL A 71 9.65 -22.63 -12.37
CA VAL A 71 10.52 -23.19 -11.34
C VAL A 71 11.64 -23.93 -12.06
N ARG A 72 12.83 -23.31 -12.08
CA ARG A 72 14.05 -23.90 -12.65
C ARG A 72 14.48 -25.08 -11.76
N THR A 73 14.05 -26.29 -12.08
CA THR A 73 14.56 -27.53 -11.49
C THR A 73 15.97 -27.82 -12.01
N GLY A 74 16.97 -27.21 -11.40
CA GLY A 74 18.38 -27.56 -11.57
C GLY A 74 18.86 -28.42 -10.40
N ARG A 75 19.30 -29.64 -10.69
CA ARG A 75 19.93 -30.60 -9.76
C ARG A 75 21.25 -30.00 -9.23
N PRO A 76 21.49 -29.84 -7.91
CA PRO A 76 22.72 -29.23 -7.43
C PRO A 76 23.91 -30.21 -7.47
N ASN A 77 25.04 -29.74 -7.99
CA ASN A 77 26.35 -30.40 -7.95
C ASN A 77 26.97 -30.20 -6.55
N PRO A 78 27.54 -31.23 -5.90
CA PRO A 78 28.04 -31.12 -4.53
C PRO A 78 29.47 -30.58 -4.47
N GLU A 79 29.74 -29.41 -5.06
CA GLU A 79 31.01 -28.70 -4.87
C GLU A 79 30.83 -27.18 -4.94
N ARG A 80 30.48 -26.59 -3.79
CA ARG A 80 30.98 -25.27 -3.37
C ARG A 80 30.64 -25.03 -1.91
N LEU A 81 31.60 -25.38 -1.07
CA LEU A 81 31.70 -24.87 0.29
C LEU A 81 32.13 -23.40 0.22
N SER A 82 31.51 -22.55 1.06
CA SER A 82 31.82 -21.15 1.37
C SER A 82 30.87 -20.09 0.74
N GLU A 83 29.79 -19.76 1.46
CA GLU A 83 29.42 -18.40 1.91
C GLU A 83 28.16 -18.46 2.80
N PRO A 84 28.02 -17.60 3.84
CA PRO A 84 26.86 -17.60 4.74
C PRO A 84 25.68 -16.90 4.07
N GLY A 85 25.05 -17.61 3.12
CA GLY A 85 23.87 -17.18 2.39
C GLY A 85 22.59 -17.53 3.13
N ARG A 86 21.97 -16.49 3.70
CA ARG A 86 20.61 -16.39 4.22
C ARG A 86 19.67 -17.53 3.80
N GLY A 87 19.20 -18.28 4.79
CA GLY A 87 18.16 -19.30 4.64
C GLY A 87 16.98 -18.73 3.86
N ARG A 88 16.66 -19.39 2.74
CA ARG A 88 15.42 -19.16 2.00
C ARG A 88 14.32 -19.95 2.69
N GLU A 89 13.89 -19.43 3.83
CA GLU A 89 12.62 -19.82 4.47
C GLU A 89 11.45 -19.28 3.64
N PHE A 90 10.33 -19.99 3.70
CA PHE A 90 9.05 -19.60 3.11
C PHE A 90 8.66 -18.16 3.51
N ALA A 91 8.94 -17.19 2.64
CA ALA A 91 8.68 -15.76 2.87
C ALA A 91 7.95 -15.12 1.67
N GLY A 92 6.87 -15.75 1.20
CA GLY A 92 6.15 -15.30 -0.01
C GLY A 92 4.88 -14.50 0.25
N THR A 93 4.07 -14.89 1.24
CA THR A 93 2.69 -14.39 1.38
C THR A 93 2.53 -13.33 2.47
N GLY A 94 3.25 -13.44 3.59
CA GLY A 94 3.16 -12.46 4.68
C GLY A 94 3.63 -11.05 4.29
N ASN A 95 4.72 -10.96 3.52
CA ASN A 95 5.26 -9.67 3.06
C ASN A 95 4.43 -9.04 1.94
N ALA A 96 3.86 -9.86 1.05
CA ALA A 96 2.98 -9.39 -0.01
C ALA A 96 1.68 -8.83 0.56
N HIS A 97 1.05 -9.56 1.49
CA HIS A 97 -0.18 -9.13 2.15
C HIS A 97 0.04 -7.86 2.99
N ALA A 98 1.14 -7.79 3.76
CA ALA A 98 1.46 -6.60 4.54
C ALA A 98 1.66 -5.35 3.67
N ARG A 99 2.32 -5.50 2.50
CA ARG A 99 2.48 -4.41 1.53
C ARG A 99 1.14 -3.96 0.96
N GLN A 100 0.30 -4.91 0.57
CA GLN A 100 -1.03 -4.62 0.02
C GLN A 100 -1.90 -3.88 1.04
N ILE A 101 -1.89 -4.29 2.30
CA ILE A 101 -2.60 -3.57 3.38
C ILE A 101 -2.08 -2.13 3.53
N ALA A 102 -0.75 -1.93 3.48
CA ALA A 102 -0.16 -0.61 3.57
C ALA A 102 -0.56 0.30 2.39
N GLU A 103 -0.65 -0.26 1.19
CA GLU A 103 -1.10 0.45 -0.02
C GLU A 103 -2.58 0.88 0.10
N VAL A 104 -3.46 -0.05 0.49
CA VAL A 104 -4.90 0.25 0.69
C VAL A 104 -5.10 1.29 1.80
N LYS A 105 -4.39 1.15 2.92
CA LYS A 105 -4.48 2.12 4.03
C LYS A 105 -3.98 3.50 3.61
N CYS A 106 -2.87 3.57 2.88
CA CYS A 106 -2.33 4.83 2.39
C CYS A 106 -3.30 5.51 1.41
N GLU A 107 -3.97 4.75 0.56
CA GLU A 107 -5.00 5.29 -0.33
C GLU A 107 -6.17 5.91 0.43
N ALA A 108 -6.66 5.26 1.50
CA ALA A 108 -7.70 5.83 2.34
C ALA A 108 -7.26 7.14 3.02
N GLU A 109 -6.01 7.21 3.51
CA GLU A 109 -5.47 8.44 4.12
C GLU A 109 -5.29 9.57 3.08
N VAL A 110 -4.82 9.23 1.88
CA VAL A 110 -4.73 10.17 0.76
C VAL A 110 -6.11 10.68 0.38
N GLN A 111 -7.12 9.82 0.36
CA GLN A 111 -8.48 10.17 0.00
C GLN A 111 -9.13 11.14 1.00
N GLN A 112 -8.88 10.90 2.29
CA GLN A 112 -9.36 11.80 3.36
C GLN A 112 -8.63 13.15 3.33
N ALA A 113 -7.33 13.16 3.02
CA ALA A 113 -6.55 14.39 2.98
C ALA A 113 -6.71 15.19 1.67
N CYS A 114 -6.93 14.50 0.55
CA CYS A 114 -6.99 15.04 -0.81
C CYS A 114 -8.18 14.40 -1.57
N PRO A 115 -9.36 15.05 -1.58
CA PRO A 115 -10.59 14.47 -2.12
C PRO A 115 -10.53 14.21 -3.62
N GLU A 116 -11.32 13.25 -4.11
CA GLU A 116 -11.41 12.90 -5.56
C GLU A 116 -12.14 13.97 -6.37
N SER A 117 -12.88 14.88 -5.72
CA SER A 117 -13.50 16.01 -6.40
C SER A 117 -12.49 17.02 -6.94
N LEU A 118 -11.24 16.97 -6.47
CA LEU A 118 -10.15 17.74 -7.05
C LEU A 118 -9.76 17.16 -8.40
N GLY A 119 -9.52 18.04 -9.37
CA GLY A 119 -8.94 17.64 -10.65
C GLY A 119 -7.61 16.90 -10.47
N GLY A 120 -7.23 16.15 -11.50
CA GLY A 120 -6.07 15.26 -11.43
C GLY A 120 -4.77 15.99 -11.06
N GLU A 121 -4.58 17.23 -11.53
CA GLU A 121 -3.40 18.05 -11.21
C GLU A 121 -3.46 18.60 -9.77
N GLU A 122 -4.61 19.14 -9.38
CA GLU A 122 -4.83 19.71 -8.04
C GLU A 122 -4.69 18.63 -6.96
N ARG A 123 -5.22 17.43 -7.20
CA ARG A 123 -5.11 16.31 -6.28
C ARG A 123 -3.66 15.86 -6.12
N ARG A 124 -2.89 15.78 -7.20
CA ARG A 124 -1.45 15.45 -7.13
C ARG A 124 -0.65 16.52 -6.43
N ARG A 125 -0.98 17.80 -6.67
CA ARG A 125 -0.38 18.94 -5.96
C ARG A 125 -0.68 18.87 -4.46
N CYS A 126 -1.93 18.57 -4.09
CA CYS A 126 -2.34 18.35 -2.70
C CYS A 126 -1.51 17.24 -2.05
N VAL A 127 -1.42 16.07 -2.69
CA VAL A 127 -0.66 14.92 -2.18
C VAL A 127 0.83 15.24 -2.05
N ALA A 128 1.42 15.93 -3.03
CA ALA A 128 2.83 16.33 -2.99
C ALA A 128 3.13 17.34 -1.87
N GLN A 129 2.25 18.30 -1.63
CA GLN A 129 2.40 19.30 -0.56
C GLN A 129 2.23 18.69 0.83
N ARG A 130 1.35 17.69 0.97
CA ARG A 130 1.04 17.03 2.24
C ARG A 130 1.91 15.81 2.53
N MET A 131 2.93 15.51 1.72
CA MET A 131 3.78 14.31 1.87
C MET A 131 4.22 14.05 3.32
N LYS A 132 4.71 15.08 4.02
CA LYS A 132 5.20 14.96 5.42
C LYS A 132 4.08 14.82 6.46
N GLN A 133 2.84 15.18 6.11
CA GLN A 133 1.66 15.10 6.98
C GLN A 133 1.08 13.68 7.00
N PHE A 134 1.42 12.86 6.01
CA PHE A 134 1.03 11.45 6.00
C PHE A 134 1.89 10.64 6.98
N PRO A 135 1.36 9.53 7.52
CA PRO A 135 2.10 8.56 8.32
C PRO A 135 3.31 7.97 7.57
N PRO A 136 4.34 7.50 8.29
CA PRO A 136 5.62 7.07 7.69
C PRO A 136 5.51 5.95 6.66
N PHE A 137 4.56 5.02 6.83
CA PHE A 137 4.31 3.96 5.85
C PHE A 137 3.74 4.52 4.53
N CYS A 138 2.89 5.54 4.61
CA CYS A 138 2.28 6.18 3.45
C CYS A 138 3.24 7.21 2.81
N GLN A 139 4.13 7.83 3.58
CA GLN A 139 5.15 8.76 3.06
C GLN A 139 5.99 8.13 1.94
N GLN A 140 6.43 6.89 2.10
CA GLN A 140 7.24 6.21 1.09
C GLN A 140 6.45 5.95 -0.19
N ILE A 141 5.19 5.50 -0.05
CA ILE A 141 4.29 5.24 -1.18
C ILE A 141 4.00 6.54 -1.94
N VAL A 142 3.66 7.60 -1.22
CA VAL A 142 3.43 8.93 -1.78
C VAL A 142 4.68 9.47 -2.47
N ARG A 143 5.86 9.32 -1.86
CA ARG A 143 7.13 9.77 -2.46
C ARG A 143 7.39 9.08 -3.80
N GLN A 144 7.26 7.75 -3.86
CA GLN A 144 7.43 6.99 -5.11
C GLN A 144 6.43 7.42 -6.17
N ARG A 145 5.17 7.60 -5.76
CA ARG A 145 4.07 8.02 -6.62
C ARG A 145 4.32 9.43 -7.21
N VAL A 146 4.76 10.39 -6.39
CA VAL A 146 5.11 11.76 -6.81
C VAL A 146 6.29 11.78 -7.78
N VAL A 147 7.34 10.98 -7.55
CA VAL A 147 8.48 10.89 -8.48
C VAL A 147 8.01 10.38 -9.85
N ARG A 148 7.19 9.34 -9.87
CA ARG A 148 6.64 8.78 -11.12
C ARG A 148 5.75 9.78 -11.86
N TRP A 149 4.98 10.60 -11.16
CA TRP A 149 4.17 11.65 -11.79
C TRP A 149 5.02 12.78 -12.35
N LYS A 150 6.00 13.29 -11.60
CA LYS A 150 6.89 14.36 -12.09
C LYS A 150 7.68 13.93 -13.32
N ALA A 151 8.20 12.69 -13.32
CA ALA A 151 8.88 12.14 -14.48
C ALA A 151 7.98 12.11 -15.72
N ALA A 152 6.68 11.94 -15.53
CA ALA A 152 5.72 11.95 -16.61
C ALA A 152 5.15 13.33 -16.96
N GLU A 153 5.36 14.36 -16.14
CA GLU A 153 5.04 15.75 -16.49
C GLU A 153 6.21 16.49 -17.14
N GLY A 154 7.43 15.94 -17.06
CA GLY A 154 8.63 16.56 -17.60
C GLY A 154 8.56 16.90 -19.09
N TYR A 155 7.76 16.18 -19.87
CA TYR A 155 7.57 16.46 -21.30
C TYR A 155 6.85 17.78 -21.57
N LYS A 156 6.01 18.27 -20.65
CA LYS A 156 5.18 19.49 -20.88
C LYS A 156 6.05 20.70 -21.24
N ALA A 157 7.23 20.82 -20.61
CA ALA A 157 8.16 21.91 -20.89
C ALA A 157 8.85 21.76 -22.25
N ALA A 158 9.30 20.54 -22.59
CA ALA A 158 9.96 20.26 -23.86
C ALA A 158 9.00 20.29 -25.06
N CYS A 159 7.72 20.00 -24.83
CA CYS A 159 6.66 20.02 -25.83
C CYS A 159 5.84 21.32 -25.80
N ALA A 160 6.25 22.36 -25.08
CA ALA A 160 5.42 23.54 -24.86
C ALA A 160 4.99 24.24 -26.16
N ASP A 161 5.90 24.35 -27.13
CA ASP A 161 5.61 24.97 -28.43
C ASP A 161 4.80 24.05 -29.35
N ASP A 162 5.09 22.75 -29.33
CA ASP A 162 4.32 21.74 -30.05
C ASP A 162 2.87 21.67 -29.52
N LEU A 163 2.67 21.74 -28.22
CA LEU A 163 1.34 21.78 -27.59
C LEU A 163 0.56 23.03 -27.99
N LYS A 164 1.19 24.21 -28.06
CA LYS A 164 0.52 25.44 -28.52
C LYS A 164 0.12 25.37 -29.99
N ARG A 165 0.95 24.73 -30.83
CA ARG A 165 0.74 24.65 -32.27
C ARG A 165 -0.24 23.54 -32.68
N LEU A 166 -0.12 22.37 -32.06
CA LEU A 166 -0.83 21.14 -32.44
C LEU A 166 -2.03 20.85 -31.54
N CYS A 167 -1.99 21.26 -30.27
CA CYS A 167 -3.01 20.93 -29.26
C CYS A 167 -3.63 22.17 -28.57
N PRO A 168 -4.01 23.25 -29.29
CA PRO A 168 -4.43 24.51 -28.67
C PRO A 168 -5.77 24.41 -27.91
N THR A 169 -6.64 23.48 -28.30
CA THR A 169 -8.00 23.31 -27.76
C THR A 169 -8.12 22.21 -26.72
N VAL A 170 -7.00 21.57 -26.37
CA VAL A 170 -6.99 20.44 -25.43
C VAL A 170 -6.96 20.96 -24.00
N GLU A 171 -7.87 20.47 -23.16
CA GLU A 171 -7.89 20.86 -21.75
C GLU A 171 -6.56 20.55 -21.05
N PRO A 172 -6.09 21.45 -20.17
CA PRO A 172 -4.85 21.26 -19.44
C PRO A 172 -4.92 20.00 -18.56
N GLY A 173 -4.11 19.01 -18.92
CA GLY A 173 -4.01 17.74 -18.21
C GLY A 173 -3.12 16.76 -18.97
N GLU A 174 -2.43 15.84 -18.29
CA GLU A 174 -1.49 14.93 -18.98
C GLU A 174 -2.20 13.99 -19.96
N GLY A 175 -3.39 13.47 -19.61
CA GLY A 175 -4.07 12.47 -20.42
C GLY A 175 -4.43 13.00 -21.82
N PRO A 176 -5.26 14.04 -21.91
CA PRO A 176 -5.67 14.63 -23.18
C PRO A 176 -4.48 15.19 -23.99
N LEU A 177 -3.52 15.86 -23.32
CA LEU A 177 -2.35 16.43 -24.02
C LEU A 177 -1.43 15.33 -24.58
N LEU A 178 -1.18 14.26 -23.82
CA LEU A 178 -0.39 13.13 -24.33
C LEU A 178 -1.09 12.46 -25.52
N GLN A 179 -2.43 12.34 -25.48
CA GLN A 179 -3.19 11.77 -26.58
C GLN A 179 -3.13 12.64 -27.85
N CYS A 180 -3.25 13.96 -27.71
CA CYS A 180 -3.08 14.85 -28.84
C CYS A 180 -1.66 14.78 -29.44
N LEU A 181 -0.61 14.78 -28.60
CA LEU A 181 0.77 14.59 -29.08
C LEU A 181 0.99 13.23 -29.75
N GLN A 182 0.25 12.21 -29.31
CA GLN A 182 0.26 10.87 -29.87
C GLN A 182 -0.36 10.83 -31.28
N GLU A 183 -1.43 11.59 -31.51
CA GLU A 183 -2.06 11.75 -32.83
C GLU A 183 -1.15 12.53 -33.79
N HIS A 184 -0.41 13.52 -33.26
CA HIS A 184 0.55 14.32 -34.00
C HIS A 184 2.01 13.84 -33.88
N ALA A 185 2.23 12.54 -33.65
CA ALA A 185 3.55 11.96 -33.42
C ALA A 185 4.61 12.29 -34.50
N GLN A 186 4.15 12.47 -35.74
CA GLN A 186 5.00 12.79 -36.89
C GLN A 186 5.35 14.28 -36.97
N ASP A 187 4.51 15.16 -36.39
CA ASP A 187 4.62 16.61 -36.50
C ASP A 187 5.28 17.26 -35.28
N ILE A 188 5.52 16.51 -34.20
CA ILE A 188 6.19 17.01 -32.99
C ILE A 188 7.70 17.09 -33.18
N SER A 189 8.33 18.03 -32.47
CA SER A 189 9.79 18.18 -32.45
C SER A 189 10.50 16.95 -31.88
N GLU A 190 11.76 16.76 -32.25
CA GLU A 190 12.57 15.66 -31.71
C GLU A 190 12.80 15.81 -30.19
N SER A 191 13.00 17.02 -29.70
CA SER A 191 13.11 17.31 -28.27
C SER A 191 11.85 16.92 -27.51
N CYS A 192 10.67 17.21 -28.07
CA CYS A 192 9.40 16.76 -27.50
C CYS A 192 9.33 15.23 -27.50
N TYR A 193 9.58 14.58 -28.63
CA TYR A 193 9.51 13.12 -28.78
C TYR A 193 10.40 12.36 -27.78
N GLN A 194 11.62 12.86 -27.53
CA GLN A 194 12.55 12.25 -26.58
C GLN A 194 12.11 12.42 -25.12
N SER A 195 11.45 13.54 -24.80
CA SER A 195 10.99 13.85 -23.45
C SER A 195 9.72 13.10 -23.02
N LEU A 196 9.00 12.49 -23.97
CA LEU A 196 7.72 11.84 -23.71
C LEU A 196 7.89 10.59 -22.81
N PRO A 197 6.98 10.38 -21.84
CA PRO A 197 7.04 9.23 -20.95
C PRO A 197 6.88 7.92 -21.73
N LYS A 198 7.94 7.11 -21.75
CA LYS A 198 7.92 5.79 -22.40
C LYS A 198 6.93 4.86 -21.70
N GLY A 199 6.18 4.08 -22.48
CA GLY A 199 5.21 3.09 -21.98
C GLY A 199 3.80 3.62 -21.71
N ARG A 200 3.53 4.93 -21.90
CA ARG A 200 2.15 5.47 -21.94
C ARG A 200 1.66 5.76 -23.36
N LEU A 201 2.58 5.89 -24.31
CA LEU A 201 2.27 6.25 -25.68
C LEU A 201 2.85 5.22 -26.65
N LEU A 202 2.05 4.83 -27.64
CA LEU A 202 2.44 4.04 -28.79
C LEU A 202 2.84 4.98 -29.94
N LEU A 203 3.79 5.87 -29.67
CA LEU A 203 4.29 6.78 -30.71
C LEU A 203 5.10 5.95 -31.71
N ARG A 204 4.56 5.80 -32.91
CA ARG A 204 5.31 5.28 -34.05
C ARG A 204 5.70 6.48 -34.90
N ARG A 205 6.98 6.82 -34.87
CA ARG A 205 7.56 7.83 -35.74
C ARG A 205 8.05 7.17 -37.02
#